data_AF-A0A6P0PY82-F1
#
_entry.id   AF-A0A6P0PY82-F1
#
_cell.length_a   1.000
_cell.length_b   1.000
_cell.length_c   1.000
_cell.angle_alpha   90.00
_cell.angle_beta   90.00
_cell.angle_gamma   90.00
#
_symmetry.space_group_name_H-M   'P 1'
#
loop_
_entity.id
_entity.type
_entity.pdbx_description
1 polymer ?
#
loop_
_entity_poly.entity_id
_entity_poly.type
_entity_poly.pdbx_seq_one_letter_code
_entity_poly.pdbx_strand_id
1 'polypeptide(L)'
;MLKITKYIFTLVVVVLFTAFYAVGNAQVDTLEWGFIPPGTAETCKAISRIGTIEPFSGTYQQCGDRCAAIVNCGAWNLDSVNQKCRVYTSECSEPDPSGGWGFIPPGTAETCKAISRIRTIEPFSGTYEQCGDRCAAIVNCGAWNLDSVNQKCRVYTSKCSEPDSITEDFTGGTFDSANFEIGGGTGNATDAGWASVTNRGTLRTVASNLKPSIDNPLTIEADITFTPANEIAFLQVRGDGLPSGSFDEPSNGIYLRLHNFQNGHTGVSFGGPFMEFFRKDPPGGDSFWDDPVHLLLTDDGSTISVTLTNTVTNVVNAFSINDMRSSGGYVAFSTSANGARWDNISITHNNLTGK
;
A
#
# COMPACT_ATOMS: atom_id res chain seq x y z
N MET A 1 51.48 39.04 63.85
CA MET A 1 51.45 37.69 63.25
C MET A 1 50.01 37.30 62.87
N LEU A 2 49.42 37.91 61.82
CA LEU A 2 48.07 37.54 61.37
C LEU A 2 47.76 38.15 59.98
N LYS A 3 48.44 37.70 58.92
CA LYS A 3 48.14 38.13 57.53
C LYS A 3 48.47 37.08 56.43
N ILE A 4 48.43 35.77 56.72
CA ILE A 4 48.72 34.74 55.69
C ILE A 4 47.57 33.72 55.49
N THR A 5 46.49 33.77 56.27
CA THR A 5 45.41 32.76 56.16
C THR A 5 44.31 33.13 55.14
N LYS A 6 44.26 34.37 54.63
CA LYS A 6 43.15 34.82 53.75
C LYS A 6 43.37 34.57 52.25
N TYR A 7 44.59 34.27 51.80
CA TYR A 7 44.88 34.10 50.36
C TYR A 7 44.88 32.65 49.88
N ILE A 8 44.99 31.67 50.79
CA ILE A 8 44.98 30.25 50.40
C ILE A 8 43.54 29.73 50.22
N PHE A 9 42.56 30.29 50.93
CA PHE A 9 41.16 29.86 50.81
C PHE A 9 40.49 30.35 49.51
N THR A 10 40.88 31.51 48.97
CA THR A 10 40.31 32.03 47.72
C THR A 10 40.87 31.34 46.48
N LEU A 11 42.14 30.89 46.51
CA LEU A 11 42.74 30.21 45.37
C LEU A 11 42.20 28.79 45.16
N VAL A 12 41.86 28.08 46.25
CA VAL A 12 41.29 26.71 46.17
C VAL A 12 39.84 26.73 45.67
N VAL A 13 39.07 27.78 45.97
CA VAL A 13 37.67 27.89 45.51
C VAL A 13 37.59 28.26 44.01
N VAL A 14 38.54 29.04 43.48
CA VAL A 14 38.54 29.42 42.05
C VAL A 14 39.01 28.28 41.12
N VAL A 15 39.91 27.41 41.59
CA VAL A 15 40.37 26.24 40.81
C VAL A 15 39.34 25.09 40.83
N LEU A 16 38.53 24.97 41.89
CA LEU A 16 37.44 23.99 41.94
C LEU A 16 36.19 24.42 41.15
N PHE A 17 35.95 25.72 40.94
CA PHE A 17 34.82 26.19 40.14
C PHE A 17 35.07 26.18 38.62
N THR A 18 36.32 26.17 38.17
CA THR A 18 36.66 26.10 36.74
C THR A 18 36.76 24.66 36.21
N ALA A 19 36.85 23.66 37.09
CA ALA A 19 36.85 22.24 36.70
C ALA A 19 35.44 21.61 36.54
N PHE A 20 34.36 22.33 36.90
CA PHE A 20 32.98 21.83 36.81
C PHE A 20 32.12 22.50 35.71
N TYR A 21 32.69 23.39 34.90
CA TYR A 21 31.99 24.06 33.79
C TYR A 21 32.40 23.53 32.40
N ALA A 22 32.82 22.27 32.33
CA ALA A 22 33.19 21.60 31.08
C ALA A 22 32.49 20.25 30.87
N VAL A 23 31.29 20.07 31.42
CA VAL A 23 30.43 18.91 31.13
C VAL A 23 29.01 19.40 30.94
N GLY A 24 28.50 19.33 29.70
CA GLY A 24 27.07 19.49 29.43
C GLY A 24 26.65 20.48 28.35
N ASN A 25 27.47 20.78 27.34
CA ASN A 25 26.89 21.14 26.04
C ASN A 25 26.85 19.86 25.20
N ALA A 26 25.78 19.07 25.39
CA ALA A 26 25.37 18.17 24.33
C ALA A 26 25.07 19.06 23.12
N GLN A 27 25.91 19.02 22.09
CA GLN A 27 25.50 19.53 20.79
C GLN A 27 24.22 18.79 20.44
N VAL A 28 23.12 19.54 20.38
CA VAL A 28 21.86 19.04 19.85
C VAL A 28 22.12 18.85 18.37
N ASP A 29 22.23 17.60 17.93
CA ASP A 29 22.26 17.23 16.51
C ASP A 29 20.95 17.72 15.87
N THR A 30 20.97 18.89 15.26
CA THR A 30 19.86 19.38 14.44
C THR A 30 19.92 18.70 13.09
N LEU A 31 19.26 17.56 12.98
CA LEU A 31 18.99 16.89 11.71
C LEU A 31 17.83 17.62 11.01
N GLU A 32 18.10 18.22 9.87
CA GLU A 32 17.10 18.85 9.01
C GLU A 32 16.64 17.84 7.94
N TRP A 33 15.32 17.74 7.73
CA TRP A 33 14.66 16.77 6.82
C TRP A 33 13.74 17.50 5.84
N GLY A 34 13.81 17.14 4.55
CA GLY A 34 13.14 17.86 3.47
C GLY A 34 12.39 16.95 2.53
N PHE A 35 11.35 17.49 1.89
CA PHE A 35 10.43 16.79 0.99
C PHE A 35 10.14 17.59 -0.28
N ILE A 36 9.88 16.89 -1.40
CA ILE A 36 9.36 17.48 -2.64
C ILE A 36 7.83 17.29 -2.62
N PRO A 37 7.02 18.36 -2.60
CA PRO A 37 5.57 18.21 -2.59
C PRO A 37 5.04 17.74 -3.96
N PRO A 38 4.08 16.80 -4.01
CA PRO A 38 3.26 16.58 -5.20
C PRO A 38 2.31 17.78 -5.41
N GLY A 39 1.96 18.04 -6.66
CA GLY A 39 1.29 19.27 -7.11
C GLY A 39 -0.04 19.61 -6.42
N THR A 40 -0.26 20.92 -6.31
CA THR A 40 -1.47 21.69 -5.96
C THR A 40 -2.10 21.46 -4.58
N ALA A 41 -1.93 22.48 -3.74
CA ALA A 41 -2.49 22.61 -2.40
C ALA A 41 -4.01 22.86 -2.42
N GLU A 42 -4.78 21.95 -1.81
CA GLU A 42 -6.16 22.23 -1.38
C GLU A 42 -6.30 21.96 0.13
N THR A 43 -6.56 23.05 0.86
CA THR A 43 -7.17 23.18 2.20
C THR A 43 -6.84 22.13 3.27
N CYS A 44 -5.82 22.43 4.09
CA CYS A 44 -5.46 21.68 5.30
C CYS A 44 -6.56 21.73 6.38
N LYS A 45 -6.99 20.58 6.89
CA LYS A 45 -7.69 20.47 8.18
C LYS A 45 -6.68 20.47 9.34
N ALA A 46 -7.14 20.92 10.51
CA ALA A 46 -6.31 21.11 11.69
C ALA A 46 -5.62 19.83 12.18
N ILE A 47 -4.31 19.90 12.43
CA ILE A 47 -3.52 18.86 13.08
C ILE A 47 -4.09 18.61 14.48
N SER A 48 -4.49 17.37 14.77
CA SER A 48 -4.97 16.96 16.09
C SER A 48 -3.94 16.05 16.76
N ARG A 49 -3.58 16.39 18.00
CA ARG A 49 -2.69 15.56 18.81
C ARG A 49 -3.42 14.26 19.16
N ILE A 50 -2.92 13.12 18.68
CA ILE A 50 -3.47 11.79 18.98
C ILE A 50 -3.14 11.43 20.42
N GLY A 51 -1.93 11.78 20.85
CA GLY A 51 -1.49 11.48 22.20
C GLY A 51 -0.08 11.91 22.46
N THR A 52 0.40 11.50 23.63
CA THR A 52 1.80 11.65 24.00
C THR A 52 2.19 10.49 24.87
N ILE A 53 3.32 9.89 24.50
CA ILE A 53 3.88 8.72 25.11
C ILE A 53 4.82 9.22 26.20
N GLU A 54 4.44 9.00 27.45
CA GLU A 54 5.18 9.42 28.64
C GLU A 54 5.21 8.29 29.68
N PRO A 55 6.35 8.07 30.35
CA PRO A 55 7.68 8.60 30.02
C PRO A 55 8.26 7.92 28.76
N PHE A 56 8.99 8.66 27.92
CA PHE A 56 9.66 8.10 26.73
C PHE A 56 11.16 8.34 26.77
N SER A 57 11.93 7.29 27.09
CA SER A 57 13.40 7.31 27.16
C SER A 57 14.08 6.80 25.88
N GLY A 58 13.44 6.99 24.72
CA GLY A 58 13.90 6.44 23.45
C GLY A 58 14.55 7.46 22.52
N THR A 59 15.13 6.95 21.43
CA THR A 59 15.69 7.78 20.37
C THR A 59 14.60 8.39 19.50
N TYR A 60 14.97 9.37 18.67
CA TYR A 60 14.09 9.95 17.66
C TYR A 60 13.50 8.87 16.72
N GLN A 61 14.34 7.91 16.31
CA GLN A 61 13.91 6.76 15.52
C GLN A 61 12.84 5.93 16.25
N GLN A 62 13.06 5.63 17.54
CA GLN A 62 12.09 4.88 18.34
C GLN A 62 10.77 5.64 18.55
N CYS A 63 10.77 6.97 18.46
CA CYS A 63 9.54 7.78 18.49
C CYS A 63 8.79 7.68 17.14
N GLY A 64 9.53 7.68 16.02
CA GLY A 64 8.98 7.42 14.68
C GLY A 64 8.40 6.01 14.53
N ASP A 65 9.12 4.98 14.99
CA ASP A 65 8.65 3.59 14.94
C ASP A 65 7.34 3.42 15.75
N ARG A 66 7.20 4.16 16.86
CA ARG A 66 5.96 4.18 17.65
C ARG A 66 4.83 4.94 16.98
N CYS A 67 5.13 6.04 16.29
CA CYS A 67 4.14 6.71 15.44
C CYS A 67 3.63 5.74 14.36
N ALA A 68 4.52 5.04 13.66
CA ALA A 68 4.16 4.07 12.63
C ALA A 68 3.29 2.90 13.15
N ALA A 69 3.37 2.58 14.45
CA ALA A 69 2.52 1.57 15.09
C ALA A 69 1.14 2.09 15.53
N ILE A 70 0.89 3.41 15.45
CA ILE A 70 -0.38 4.04 15.84
C ILE A 70 -1.19 4.32 14.59
N VAL A 71 -2.39 3.75 14.52
CA VAL A 71 -3.36 4.02 13.45
C VAL A 71 -3.61 5.53 13.36
N ASN A 72 -3.50 6.07 12.15
CA ASN A 72 -3.64 7.49 11.81
C ASN A 72 -2.53 8.43 12.33
N CYS A 73 -1.39 7.91 12.81
CA CYS A 73 -0.25 8.78 13.10
C CYS A 73 0.42 9.22 11.80
N GLY A 74 0.41 10.52 11.55
CA GLY A 74 1.02 11.12 10.35
C GLY A 74 2.24 12.00 10.67
N ALA A 75 2.47 12.33 11.94
CA ALA A 75 3.65 13.06 12.39
C ALA A 75 4.01 12.78 13.85
N TRP A 76 5.28 12.99 14.20
CA TRP A 76 5.76 12.90 15.57
C TRP A 76 6.77 13.99 15.92
N ASN A 77 6.87 14.29 17.21
CA ASN A 77 7.84 15.22 17.79
C ASN A 77 8.48 14.57 19.01
N LEU A 78 9.81 14.47 19.01
CA LEU A 78 10.56 14.05 20.18
C LEU A 78 11.03 15.29 20.95
N ASP A 79 10.47 15.47 22.15
CA ASP A 79 10.97 16.41 23.13
C ASP A 79 12.06 15.70 23.95
N SER A 80 13.31 15.82 23.49
CA SER A 80 14.46 15.20 24.14
C SER A 80 14.75 15.77 25.52
N VAL A 81 14.36 17.02 25.78
CA VAL A 81 14.53 17.68 27.08
C VAL A 81 13.58 17.07 28.12
N ASN A 82 12.32 16.88 27.74
CA ASN A 82 11.29 16.37 28.65
C ASN A 82 11.07 14.84 28.53
N GLN A 83 11.82 14.16 27.66
CA GLN A 83 11.69 12.72 27.39
C GLN A 83 10.25 12.36 26.98
N LYS A 84 9.68 13.11 26.03
CA LYS A 84 8.30 12.94 25.53
C LYS A 84 8.28 12.67 24.04
N CYS A 85 7.59 11.63 23.62
CA CYS A 85 7.27 11.40 22.22
C CYS A 85 5.82 11.83 21.99
N ARG A 86 5.61 12.91 21.23
CA ARG A 86 4.29 13.42 20.85
C ARG A 86 3.94 12.90 19.47
N VAL A 87 2.71 12.45 19.28
CA VAL A 87 2.22 11.87 18.02
C VAL A 87 0.95 12.59 17.57
N TYR A 88 0.83 12.80 16.27
CA TYR A 88 -0.17 13.68 15.66
C TYR A 88 -0.80 12.98 14.46
N THR A 89 -2.07 13.28 14.20
CA THR A 89 -2.66 13.00 12.90
C THR A 89 -2.04 13.97 11.90
N SER A 90 -1.67 13.51 10.70
CA SER A 90 -1.35 14.43 9.61
C SER A 90 -2.25 14.11 8.43
N GLU A 91 -2.94 15.13 7.92
CA GLU A 91 -3.44 15.15 6.55
C GLU A 91 -2.56 16.05 5.65
N CYS A 92 -1.64 16.85 6.23
CA CYS A 92 -0.71 17.71 5.50
C CYS A 92 0.55 18.04 6.32
N SER A 93 1.64 18.32 5.62
CA SER A 93 2.98 18.63 6.14
C SER A 93 3.09 20.00 6.81
N GLU A 94 3.92 20.03 7.86
CA GLU A 94 4.47 21.16 8.63
C GLU A 94 3.61 21.79 9.75
N PRO A 95 4.05 21.60 11.01
CA PRO A 95 3.98 22.67 12.01
C PRO A 95 5.37 23.07 12.57
N ASP A 96 5.49 24.37 12.83
CA ASP A 96 6.43 25.13 13.68
C ASP A 96 7.93 24.69 13.75
N PRO A 97 8.87 25.50 13.23
CA PRO A 97 10.31 25.16 13.09
C PRO A 97 11.11 24.98 14.39
N SER A 98 10.53 25.10 15.59
CA SER A 98 11.29 25.04 16.85
C SER A 98 11.45 23.64 17.47
N GLY A 99 11.27 22.55 16.71
CA GLY A 99 11.47 21.18 17.20
C GLY A 99 11.87 20.19 16.11
N GLY A 100 12.62 19.15 16.46
CA GLY A 100 12.88 18.03 15.55
C GLY A 100 11.58 17.29 15.26
N TRP A 101 10.97 17.55 14.09
CA TRP A 101 9.75 16.91 13.63
C TRP A 101 10.07 15.80 12.66
N GLY A 102 9.30 14.71 12.74
CA GLY A 102 9.31 13.64 11.74
C GLY A 102 7.92 13.44 11.18
N PHE A 103 7.84 13.13 9.89
CA PHE A 103 6.58 13.01 9.16
C PHE A 103 6.49 11.64 8.51
N ILE A 104 5.30 11.04 8.55
CA ILE A 104 4.91 9.97 7.64
C ILE A 104 4.16 10.67 6.52
N PRO A 105 4.66 10.69 5.27
CA PRO A 105 3.96 11.35 4.19
C PRO A 105 2.55 10.75 4.03
N PRO A 106 1.56 11.56 3.64
CA PRO A 106 0.22 11.07 3.34
C PRO A 106 0.27 10.25 2.05
N GLY A 107 0.60 8.98 2.19
CA GLY A 107 0.15 7.89 1.33
C GLY A 107 -0.69 6.99 2.20
N THR A 108 -1.77 6.41 1.65
CA THR A 108 -2.62 5.44 2.34
C THR A 108 -1.77 4.48 3.17
N ALA A 109 -1.97 4.52 4.50
CA ALA A 109 -1.01 4.09 5.52
C ALA A 109 -0.69 2.58 5.56
N GLU A 110 -0.94 1.82 4.49
CA GLU A 110 -0.66 0.40 4.40
C GLU A 110 0.44 0.01 3.39
N THR A 111 0.84 0.86 2.44
CA THR A 111 1.76 0.45 1.35
C THR A 111 3.18 1.01 1.41
N CYS A 112 3.48 2.10 2.11
CA CYS A 112 4.83 2.68 2.15
C CYS A 112 5.68 2.14 3.31
N LYS A 113 6.02 0.84 3.29
CA LYS A 113 6.80 0.19 4.38
C LYS A 113 8.32 0.16 4.20
N ALA A 114 8.88 0.56 3.04
CA ALA A 114 10.32 0.44 2.80
C ALA A 114 10.97 1.72 2.28
N ILE A 115 11.48 2.54 3.21
CA ILE A 115 12.49 3.56 2.88
C ILE A 115 13.84 2.83 2.80
N SER A 116 14.31 2.53 1.58
CA SER A 116 15.64 1.94 1.40
C SER A 116 16.66 3.02 1.08
N ARG A 117 17.78 3.06 1.82
CA ARG A 117 18.88 4.01 1.59
C ARG A 117 19.54 3.68 0.25
N ILE A 118 19.32 4.51 -0.76
CA ILE A 118 19.88 4.31 -2.11
C ILE A 118 21.38 4.50 -2.07
N ARG A 119 21.80 5.60 -1.45
CA ARG A 119 23.14 6.11 -1.64
C ARG A 119 23.52 7.06 -0.52
N THR A 120 24.79 6.98 -0.15
CA THR A 120 25.44 8.05 0.59
C THR A 120 26.37 8.74 -0.37
N ILE A 121 26.17 10.03 -0.56
CA ILE A 121 27.03 10.84 -1.41
C ILE A 121 28.10 11.40 -0.50
N GLU A 122 29.31 10.86 -0.61
CA GLU A 122 30.47 11.25 0.17
C GLU A 122 31.68 11.53 -0.74
N PRO A 123 32.45 12.59 -0.46
CA PRO A 123 32.12 13.72 0.42
C PRO A 123 31.09 14.67 -0.22
N PHE A 124 30.19 15.27 0.57
CA PHE A 124 29.21 16.26 0.12
C PHE A 124 29.40 17.59 0.85
N SER A 125 29.93 18.59 0.16
CA SER A 125 30.22 19.93 0.71
C SER A 125 29.15 20.97 0.35
N GLY A 126 27.89 20.55 0.23
CA GLY A 126 26.80 21.38 -0.24
C GLY A 126 25.81 21.81 0.84
N THR A 127 24.90 22.70 0.47
CA THR A 127 23.78 23.10 1.32
C THR A 127 22.69 22.04 1.36
N TYR A 128 21.74 22.23 2.26
CA TYR A 128 20.57 21.38 2.38
C TYR A 128 19.75 21.34 1.08
N GLU A 129 19.56 22.49 0.44
CA GLU A 129 18.88 22.62 -0.86
C GLU A 129 19.64 21.84 -1.94
N GLN A 130 20.97 21.93 -1.96
CA GLN A 130 21.79 21.16 -2.91
C GLN A 130 21.72 19.64 -2.67
N CYS A 131 21.42 19.19 -1.45
CA CYS A 131 21.15 17.78 -1.17
C CYS A 131 19.75 17.38 -1.68
N GLY A 132 18.76 18.26 -1.56
CA GLY A 132 17.43 18.10 -2.16
C GLY A 132 17.46 18.05 -3.69
N ASP A 133 18.18 18.97 -4.35
CA ASP A 133 18.36 18.98 -5.81
C ASP A 133 19.00 17.68 -6.31
N ARG A 134 19.94 17.12 -5.52
CA ARG A 134 20.56 15.83 -5.83
C ARG A 134 19.60 14.66 -5.65
N CYS A 135 18.72 14.72 -4.65
CA CYS A 135 17.64 13.76 -4.53
C CYS A 135 16.72 13.84 -5.75
N ALA A 136 16.29 15.04 -6.15
CA ALA A 136 15.44 15.26 -7.33
C ALA A 136 16.07 14.75 -8.64
N ALA A 137 17.41 14.78 -8.75
CA ALA A 137 18.13 14.24 -9.91
C ALA A 137 18.29 12.70 -9.91
N ILE A 138 17.95 12.01 -8.82
CA ILE A 138 18.03 10.56 -8.70
C ILE A 138 16.64 9.97 -8.91
N VAL A 139 16.52 9.12 -9.93
CA VAL A 139 15.29 8.33 -10.19
C VAL A 139 14.91 7.56 -8.93
N ASN A 140 13.64 7.68 -8.53
CA ASN A 140 13.04 7.09 -7.33
C ASN A 140 13.54 7.63 -5.99
N CYS A 141 14.20 8.79 -5.92
CA CYS A 141 14.48 9.42 -4.63
C CYS A 141 13.20 10.02 -4.03
N GLY A 142 12.86 9.60 -2.82
CA GLY A 142 11.65 10.02 -2.11
C GLY A 142 11.89 10.88 -0.87
N ALA A 143 13.11 10.80 -0.33
CA ALA A 143 13.51 11.56 0.83
C ALA A 143 15.03 11.75 0.83
N TRP A 144 15.51 12.77 1.54
CA TRP A 144 16.92 13.01 1.75
C TRP A 144 17.19 13.53 3.16
N ASN A 145 18.44 13.37 3.59
CA ASN A 145 18.95 13.90 4.84
C ASN A 145 20.35 14.46 4.62
N LEU A 146 20.58 15.69 5.05
CA LEU A 146 21.91 16.28 5.10
C LEU A 146 22.48 16.10 6.51
N ASP A 147 23.58 15.36 6.60
CA ASP A 147 24.45 15.32 7.76
C ASP A 147 25.49 16.44 7.61
N SER A 148 25.15 17.62 8.14
CA SER A 148 25.98 18.82 8.04
C SER A 148 27.31 18.68 8.80
N VAL A 149 27.34 17.85 9.85
CA VAL A 149 28.54 17.58 10.65
C VAL A 149 29.54 16.73 9.87
N ASN A 150 29.05 15.64 9.26
CA ASN A 150 29.91 14.72 8.53
C ASN A 150 30.03 15.05 7.04
N GLN A 151 29.39 16.13 6.57
CA GLN A 151 29.37 16.55 5.17
C GLN A 151 28.86 15.40 4.27
N LYS A 152 27.72 14.81 4.63
CA LYS A 152 27.11 13.67 3.92
C LYS A 152 25.68 13.98 3.50
N CYS A 153 25.39 13.84 2.21
CA CYS A 153 24.02 13.82 1.73
C CYS A 153 23.56 12.36 1.60
N ARG A 154 22.56 11.98 2.40
CA ARG A 154 21.92 10.67 2.35
C ARG A 154 20.64 10.80 1.54
N VAL A 155 20.49 9.97 0.53
CA VAL A 155 19.29 9.90 -0.30
C VAL A 155 18.61 8.55 -0.13
N TYR A 156 17.30 8.59 0.00
CA TYR A 156 16.47 7.43 0.26
C TYR A 156 15.48 7.25 -0.88
N THR A 157 15.24 6.01 -1.28
CA THR A 157 14.11 5.72 -2.17
C THR A 157 12.87 5.79 -1.31
N SER A 158 11.89 6.57 -1.73
CA SER A 158 10.53 6.11 -1.50
C SER A 158 10.30 5.08 -2.60
N LYS A 159 10.14 3.81 -2.24
CA LYS A 159 9.27 2.96 -3.07
C LYS A 159 7.83 3.33 -2.69
N CYS A 160 7.45 4.56 -3.00
CA CYS A 160 6.06 4.93 -3.16
C CYS A 160 5.93 5.26 -4.65
N SER A 161 6.19 4.27 -5.50
CA SER A 161 5.46 4.24 -6.77
C SER A 161 4.01 4.04 -6.36
N GLU A 162 3.12 4.95 -6.77
CA GLU A 162 1.70 4.60 -6.79
C GLU A 162 1.59 3.21 -7.43
N PRO A 163 0.84 2.28 -6.83
CA PRO A 163 0.67 0.98 -7.46
C PRO A 163 0.17 1.22 -8.87
N ASP A 164 0.87 0.64 -9.84
CA ASP A 164 0.42 0.73 -11.21
C ASP A 164 -0.97 0.07 -11.28
N SER A 165 -1.89 0.70 -12.01
CA SER A 165 -3.23 0.17 -12.25
C SER A 165 -3.44 -0.22 -13.72
N ILE A 166 -4.25 -1.26 -13.90
CA ILE A 166 -4.93 -1.63 -15.14
C ILE A 166 -6.41 -1.41 -14.91
N THR A 167 -7.07 -0.65 -15.78
CA THR A 167 -8.50 -0.38 -15.69
C THR A 167 -9.19 -0.70 -17.02
N GLU A 168 -10.43 -1.18 -16.96
CA GLU A 168 -11.28 -1.41 -18.12
C GLU A 168 -12.75 -1.17 -17.76
N ASP A 169 -13.42 -0.31 -18.50
CA ASP A 169 -14.83 0.05 -18.34
C ASP A 169 -15.70 -0.34 -19.56
N PHE A 170 -15.08 -0.98 -20.56
CA PHE A 170 -15.68 -1.45 -21.81
C PHE A 170 -16.49 -0.41 -22.59
N THR A 171 -16.28 0.88 -22.31
CA THR A 171 -16.98 1.98 -22.98
C THR A 171 -16.66 1.96 -24.47
N GLY A 172 -17.67 1.86 -25.32
CA GLY A 172 -17.52 1.75 -26.77
C GLY A 172 -17.49 0.31 -27.29
N GLY A 173 -17.73 -0.68 -26.43
CA GLY A 173 -17.86 -2.08 -26.81
C GLY A 173 -16.55 -2.76 -27.22
N THR A 174 -15.44 -2.24 -26.72
CA THR A 174 -14.09 -2.79 -26.92
C THR A 174 -13.36 -2.86 -25.59
N PHE A 175 -12.21 -3.53 -25.53
CA PHE A 175 -11.29 -3.46 -24.40
C PHE A 175 -9.91 -3.00 -24.86
N ASP A 176 -9.10 -2.47 -23.95
CA ASP A 176 -7.73 -2.07 -24.23
C ASP A 176 -6.85 -3.31 -24.41
N SER A 177 -6.49 -3.60 -25.67
CA SER A 177 -5.62 -4.72 -26.03
C SER A 177 -4.19 -4.61 -25.49
N ALA A 178 -3.75 -3.44 -25.00
CA ALA A 178 -2.49 -3.30 -24.30
C ALA A 178 -2.55 -3.89 -22.87
N ASN A 179 -3.75 -3.90 -22.28
CA ASN A 179 -3.97 -4.37 -20.92
C ASN A 179 -4.55 -5.79 -20.88
N PHE A 180 -5.41 -6.13 -21.85
CA PHE A 180 -6.14 -7.38 -21.89
C PHE A 180 -6.03 -8.12 -23.23
N GLU A 181 -6.19 -9.45 -23.18
CA GLU A 181 -6.29 -10.30 -24.34
C GLU A 181 -7.25 -11.47 -24.09
N ILE A 182 -7.75 -12.08 -25.16
CA ILE A 182 -8.58 -13.29 -25.06
C ILE A 182 -7.66 -14.49 -24.80
N GLY A 183 -7.73 -15.05 -23.59
CA GLY A 183 -6.86 -16.13 -23.13
C GLY A 183 -7.27 -17.53 -23.62
N GLY A 184 -8.56 -17.74 -23.90
CA GLY A 184 -9.14 -19.02 -24.32
C GLY A 184 -10.62 -18.86 -24.67
N GLY A 185 -11.15 -19.75 -25.51
CA GLY A 185 -12.52 -19.67 -26.00
C GLY A 185 -12.81 -18.40 -26.82
N THR A 186 -14.08 -17.97 -26.83
CA THR A 186 -14.53 -16.72 -27.45
C THR A 186 -15.40 -15.93 -26.48
N GLY A 187 -15.28 -14.61 -26.53
CA GLY A 187 -16.11 -13.68 -25.77
C GLY A 187 -16.18 -12.33 -26.48
N ASN A 188 -17.09 -11.50 -26.03
CA ASN A 188 -17.36 -10.18 -26.61
C ASN A 188 -17.32 -9.12 -25.51
N ALA A 189 -16.60 -8.04 -25.78
CA ALA A 189 -16.82 -6.77 -25.10
C ALA A 189 -18.03 -6.05 -25.71
N THR A 190 -18.81 -5.40 -24.85
CA THR A 190 -19.94 -4.55 -25.21
C THR A 190 -19.97 -3.39 -24.21
N ASP A 191 -20.77 -2.35 -24.46
CA ASP A 191 -20.95 -1.24 -23.50
C ASP A 191 -21.53 -1.67 -22.13
N ALA A 192 -21.90 -2.94 -21.98
CA ALA A 192 -22.37 -3.54 -20.72
C ALA A 192 -21.31 -4.47 -20.08
N GLY A 193 -20.06 -4.39 -20.53
CA GLY A 193 -18.96 -5.22 -20.05
C GLY A 193 -18.62 -6.42 -20.94
N TRP A 194 -17.67 -7.21 -20.45
CA TRP A 194 -17.19 -8.47 -21.03
C TRP A 194 -18.11 -9.65 -20.70
N ALA A 195 -18.44 -10.45 -21.72
CA ALA A 195 -19.15 -11.71 -21.56
C ALA A 195 -18.58 -12.80 -22.46
N SER A 196 -18.57 -14.04 -21.97
CA SER A 196 -18.21 -15.19 -22.78
C SER A 196 -19.30 -15.53 -23.80
N VAL A 197 -18.91 -15.74 -25.07
CA VAL A 197 -19.80 -16.18 -26.16
C VAL A 197 -19.90 -17.70 -26.17
N THR A 198 -18.75 -18.36 -26.06
CA THR A 198 -18.68 -19.79 -25.73
C THR A 198 -18.62 -19.95 -24.23
N ASN A 199 -19.01 -21.11 -23.71
CA ASN A 199 -18.92 -21.37 -22.28
C ASN A 199 -17.48 -21.15 -21.79
N ARG A 200 -17.27 -20.21 -20.86
CA ARG A 200 -15.97 -19.88 -20.25
C ARG A 200 -14.92 -19.29 -21.18
N GLY A 201 -15.32 -18.49 -22.17
CA GLY A 201 -14.38 -17.61 -22.88
C GLY A 201 -13.72 -16.59 -21.94
N THR A 202 -12.41 -16.48 -21.97
CA THR A 202 -11.63 -15.78 -20.93
C THR A 202 -11.02 -14.48 -21.45
N LEU A 203 -11.25 -13.37 -20.76
CA LEU A 203 -10.49 -12.13 -20.88
C LEU A 203 -9.42 -12.12 -19.80
N ARG A 204 -8.14 -12.03 -20.16
CA ARG A 204 -7.04 -12.03 -19.18
C ARG A 204 -6.13 -10.84 -19.36
N THR A 205 -5.41 -10.49 -18.30
CA THR A 205 -4.37 -9.46 -18.38
C THR A 205 -3.22 -9.93 -19.27
N VAL A 206 -2.69 -9.00 -20.07
CA VAL A 206 -1.41 -9.19 -20.80
C VAL A 206 -0.23 -9.15 -19.82
N ALA A 207 -0.35 -8.36 -18.75
CA ALA A 207 0.60 -8.37 -17.64
C ALA A 207 0.69 -9.78 -17.02
N SER A 208 1.91 -10.32 -16.94
CA SER A 208 2.19 -11.72 -16.57
C SER A 208 2.97 -11.88 -15.25
N ASN A 209 3.17 -10.80 -14.49
CA ASN A 209 3.91 -10.80 -13.22
C ASN A 209 3.13 -10.16 -12.05
N LEU A 210 1.81 -10.31 -12.06
CA LEU A 210 0.89 -9.99 -10.96
C LEU A 210 1.02 -11.02 -9.83
N LYS A 211 2.22 -11.15 -9.28
CA LYS A 211 2.53 -12.10 -8.20
C LYS A 211 2.31 -11.42 -6.84
N PRO A 212 1.21 -11.75 -6.15
CA PRO A 212 0.89 -11.14 -4.87
C PRO A 212 1.88 -11.59 -3.78
N SER A 213 2.21 -10.67 -2.88
CA SER A 213 2.95 -10.94 -1.64
C SER A 213 2.48 -9.97 -0.55
N ILE A 214 2.87 -10.23 0.70
CA ILE A 214 2.46 -9.38 1.83
C ILE A 214 2.96 -7.93 1.68
N ASP A 215 4.10 -7.75 1.02
CA ASP A 215 4.69 -6.44 0.75
C ASP A 215 4.18 -5.83 -0.57
N ASN A 216 3.46 -6.61 -1.38
CA ASN A 216 2.97 -6.22 -2.68
C ASN A 216 1.65 -6.96 -2.99
N PRO A 217 0.55 -6.57 -2.34
CA PRO A 217 -0.73 -7.22 -2.56
C PRO A 217 -1.26 -6.91 -3.97
N LEU A 218 -2.05 -7.83 -4.49
CA LEU A 218 -2.88 -7.65 -5.68
C LEU A 218 -4.28 -7.27 -5.21
N THR A 219 -4.78 -6.13 -5.68
CA THR A 219 -6.17 -5.71 -5.46
C THR A 219 -6.91 -5.73 -6.79
N ILE A 220 -8.11 -6.32 -6.78
CA ILE A 220 -8.99 -6.39 -7.94
C ILE A 220 -10.35 -5.86 -7.52
N GLU A 221 -10.86 -4.90 -8.27
CA GLU A 221 -12.22 -4.42 -8.19
C GLU A 221 -12.90 -4.69 -9.53
N ALA A 222 -14.17 -5.10 -9.49
CA ALA A 222 -14.98 -5.29 -10.69
C ALA A 222 -16.45 -5.31 -10.32
N ASP A 223 -17.30 -4.91 -11.26
CA ASP A 223 -18.74 -5.12 -11.15
C ASP A 223 -19.13 -6.38 -11.92
N ILE A 224 -20.06 -7.14 -11.36
CA ILE A 224 -20.67 -8.28 -12.01
C ILE A 224 -22.18 -8.14 -12.07
N THR A 225 -22.74 -8.35 -13.26
CA THR A 225 -24.19 -8.43 -13.47
C THR A 225 -24.54 -9.81 -14.00
N PHE A 226 -25.53 -10.45 -13.40
CA PHE A 226 -26.10 -11.71 -13.88
C PHE A 226 -27.41 -11.45 -14.62
N THR A 227 -27.77 -12.33 -15.57
CA THR A 227 -29.16 -12.35 -16.04
C THR A 227 -30.04 -13.20 -15.12
N PRO A 228 -31.38 -13.18 -15.28
CA PRO A 228 -32.27 -14.06 -14.50
C PRO A 228 -32.07 -15.57 -14.73
N ALA A 229 -31.20 -15.98 -15.66
CA ALA A 229 -30.88 -17.39 -15.90
C ALA A 229 -29.83 -17.90 -14.91
N ASN A 230 -29.82 -19.22 -14.66
CA ASN A 230 -28.79 -19.85 -13.82
C ASN A 230 -27.42 -19.78 -14.52
N GLU A 231 -26.54 -18.97 -13.95
CA GLU A 231 -25.27 -18.58 -14.54
C GLU A 231 -24.13 -18.69 -13.55
N ILE A 232 -22.92 -18.74 -14.10
CA ILE A 232 -21.68 -18.84 -13.34
C ILE A 232 -20.69 -17.84 -13.88
N ALA A 233 -19.99 -17.15 -12.99
CA ALA A 233 -18.85 -16.32 -13.34
C ALA A 233 -17.61 -16.75 -12.56
N PHE A 234 -16.46 -16.45 -13.14
CA PHE A 234 -15.16 -16.81 -12.60
C PHE A 234 -14.23 -15.60 -12.64
N LEU A 235 -13.57 -15.37 -11.52
CA LEU A 235 -12.38 -14.54 -11.42
C LEU A 235 -11.21 -15.45 -11.06
N GLN A 236 -10.21 -15.49 -11.92
CA GLN A 236 -8.98 -16.23 -11.68
C GLN A 236 -7.86 -15.27 -11.29
N VAL A 237 -7.15 -15.62 -10.23
CA VAL A 237 -5.89 -15.00 -9.80
C VAL A 237 -4.78 -16.05 -9.75
N ARG A 238 -3.52 -15.58 -9.76
CA ARG A 238 -2.35 -16.46 -9.74
C ARG A 238 -2.41 -17.49 -10.89
N GLY A 239 -2.87 -17.09 -12.07
CA GLY A 239 -2.92 -17.96 -13.26
C GLY A 239 -1.57 -18.03 -13.97
N ASP A 240 -1.20 -19.20 -14.50
CA ASP A 240 0.00 -19.40 -15.33
C ASP A 240 -0.34 -20.04 -16.68
N GLY A 241 0.45 -19.76 -17.70
CA GLY A 241 0.29 -20.33 -19.05
C GLY A 241 -0.99 -19.91 -19.77
N LEU A 242 -1.12 -20.37 -21.02
CA LEU A 242 -2.34 -20.18 -21.80
C LEU A 242 -3.41 -21.20 -21.33
N PRO A 243 -4.65 -20.76 -21.08
CA PRO A 243 -5.79 -21.65 -20.90
C PRO A 243 -5.83 -22.75 -21.97
N SER A 244 -6.11 -23.99 -21.54
CA SER A 244 -6.30 -25.11 -22.49
C SER A 244 -7.24 -26.18 -21.92
N GLY A 245 -7.97 -26.86 -22.80
CA GLY A 245 -8.90 -27.93 -22.44
C GLY A 245 -10.36 -27.49 -22.37
N SER A 246 -11.27 -28.41 -22.06
CA SER A 246 -12.73 -28.22 -22.19
C SER A 246 -13.35 -27.14 -21.29
N PHE A 247 -12.58 -26.56 -20.38
CA PHE A 247 -13.02 -25.54 -19.44
C PHE A 247 -12.29 -24.20 -19.60
N ASP A 248 -11.32 -24.12 -20.52
CA ASP A 248 -10.47 -22.93 -20.73
C ASP A 248 -9.95 -22.31 -19.42
N GLU A 249 -9.55 -23.20 -18.50
CA GLU A 249 -9.02 -22.89 -17.18
C GLU A 249 -7.58 -23.41 -17.09
N PRO A 250 -6.59 -22.56 -16.78
CA PRO A 250 -5.25 -23.00 -16.43
C PRO A 250 -5.28 -23.99 -15.26
N SER A 251 -4.57 -25.11 -15.38
CA SER A 251 -4.57 -26.14 -14.33
C SER A 251 -3.98 -25.69 -12.99
N ASN A 252 -3.37 -24.51 -12.94
CA ASN A 252 -2.63 -23.97 -11.81
C ASN A 252 -3.01 -22.50 -11.54
N GLY A 253 -4.21 -22.28 -10.99
CA GLY A 253 -4.61 -20.97 -10.47
C GLY A 253 -5.67 -21.09 -9.37
N ILE A 254 -6.04 -19.93 -8.82
CA ILE A 254 -7.08 -19.80 -7.80
C ILE A 254 -8.29 -19.14 -8.45
N TYR A 255 -9.47 -19.75 -8.27
CA TYR A 255 -10.70 -19.29 -8.88
C TYR A 255 -11.70 -18.91 -7.81
N LEU A 256 -12.15 -17.67 -7.85
CA LEU A 256 -13.41 -17.28 -7.27
C LEU A 256 -14.53 -17.66 -8.24
N ARG A 257 -15.44 -18.52 -7.79
CA ARG A 257 -16.66 -18.91 -8.51
C ARG A 257 -17.83 -18.17 -7.92
N LEU A 258 -18.65 -17.58 -8.77
CA LEU A 258 -19.85 -16.83 -8.39
C LEU A 258 -21.05 -17.46 -9.10
N HIS A 259 -22.06 -17.88 -8.36
CA HIS A 259 -23.28 -18.48 -8.88
C HIS A 259 -24.49 -17.65 -8.44
N ASN A 260 -25.43 -17.39 -9.34
CA ASN A 260 -26.65 -16.61 -9.05
C ASN A 260 -27.89 -17.46 -8.70
N PHE A 261 -27.74 -18.76 -8.43
CA PHE A 261 -28.88 -19.68 -8.25
C PHE A 261 -28.73 -20.59 -7.02
N GLN A 262 -29.85 -21.15 -6.56
CA GLN A 262 -29.93 -21.98 -5.35
C GLN A 262 -29.11 -23.26 -5.52
N ASN A 263 -28.33 -23.60 -4.49
CA ASN A 263 -27.27 -24.63 -4.54
C ASN A 263 -26.09 -24.29 -5.45
N GLY A 264 -26.05 -23.05 -5.95
CA GLY A 264 -24.87 -22.45 -6.50
C GLY A 264 -23.73 -22.48 -5.49
N HIS A 265 -22.53 -22.69 -5.99
CA HIS A 265 -21.32 -22.83 -5.22
C HIS A 265 -20.56 -21.52 -5.37
N THR A 266 -20.99 -20.48 -4.65
CA THR A 266 -20.22 -19.23 -4.56
C THR A 266 -19.10 -19.41 -3.55
N GLY A 267 -17.87 -19.12 -3.95
CA GLY A 267 -16.70 -19.37 -3.11
C GLY A 267 -15.42 -19.58 -3.90
N VAL A 268 -14.37 -20.06 -3.24
CA VAL A 268 -13.05 -20.23 -3.88
C VAL A 268 -12.76 -21.70 -4.13
N SER A 269 -12.19 -21.96 -5.30
CA SER A 269 -11.75 -23.28 -5.73
C SER A 269 -10.31 -23.22 -6.25
N PHE A 270 -9.66 -24.38 -6.27
CA PHE A 270 -8.25 -24.46 -6.60
C PHE A 270 -7.97 -25.65 -7.51
N GLY A 271 -7.07 -25.50 -8.50
CA GLY A 271 -6.63 -26.65 -9.30
C GLY A 271 -7.68 -27.18 -10.31
N GLY A 272 -8.52 -26.29 -10.85
CA GLY A 272 -9.49 -26.59 -11.89
C GLY A 272 -10.91 -26.92 -11.38
N PRO A 273 -11.81 -27.37 -12.27
CA PRO A 273 -13.26 -27.38 -12.04
C PRO A 273 -13.74 -28.29 -10.90
N PHE A 274 -12.91 -29.22 -10.39
CA PHE A 274 -13.34 -30.31 -9.50
C PHE A 274 -12.51 -30.48 -8.21
N MET A 275 -11.63 -29.53 -7.90
CA MET A 275 -10.70 -29.63 -6.77
C MET A 275 -11.05 -28.60 -5.70
N GLU A 276 -11.03 -29.07 -4.44
CA GLU A 276 -11.23 -28.38 -3.15
C GLU A 276 -12.03 -27.05 -3.20
N PHE A 277 -13.27 -27.08 -2.71
CA PHE A 277 -14.19 -25.96 -2.79
C PHE A 277 -14.53 -25.40 -1.40
N PHE A 278 -14.21 -24.14 -1.15
CA PHE A 278 -14.68 -23.41 0.02
C PHE A 278 -15.94 -22.64 -0.35
N ARG A 279 -17.10 -23.07 0.18
CA ARG A 279 -18.40 -22.44 -0.09
C ARG A 279 -18.70 -21.31 0.90
N LYS A 280 -19.02 -20.14 0.36
CA LYS A 280 -19.61 -19.03 1.12
C LYS A 280 -20.72 -18.36 0.31
N ASP A 281 -21.92 -18.87 0.47
CA ASP A 281 -23.10 -18.27 -0.16
C ASP A 281 -23.43 -16.91 0.50
N PRO A 282 -23.91 -15.93 -0.29
CA PRO A 282 -24.29 -14.64 0.25
C PRO A 282 -25.54 -14.71 1.15
N PRO A 283 -25.63 -13.82 2.15
CA PRO A 283 -26.86 -13.65 2.91
C PRO A 283 -27.96 -13.13 1.98
N GLY A 284 -29.09 -13.83 1.94
CA GLY A 284 -30.22 -13.53 1.04
C GLY A 284 -30.43 -14.56 -0.08
N GLY A 285 -29.49 -15.49 -0.29
CA GLY A 285 -29.62 -16.50 -1.36
C GLY A 285 -29.58 -15.84 -2.74
N ASP A 286 -30.40 -16.36 -3.67
CA ASP A 286 -30.35 -15.97 -5.10
C ASP A 286 -30.64 -14.49 -5.32
N SER A 287 -31.53 -13.90 -4.51
CA SER A 287 -31.90 -12.48 -4.67
C SER A 287 -30.77 -11.50 -4.38
N PHE A 288 -29.64 -11.96 -3.82
CA PHE A 288 -28.43 -11.15 -3.72
C PHE A 288 -27.89 -10.75 -5.09
N TRP A 289 -28.17 -11.55 -6.12
CA TRP A 289 -27.64 -11.41 -7.48
C TRP A 289 -28.64 -10.79 -8.46
N ASP A 290 -29.84 -10.41 -8.00
CA ASP A 290 -30.86 -9.76 -8.84
C ASP A 290 -30.41 -8.36 -9.31
N ASP A 291 -29.52 -7.72 -8.54
CA ASP A 291 -28.88 -6.45 -8.87
C ASP A 291 -27.38 -6.65 -9.13
N PRO A 292 -26.71 -5.69 -9.81
CA PRO A 292 -25.26 -5.71 -9.96
C PRO A 292 -24.54 -5.81 -8.60
N VAL A 293 -23.48 -6.60 -8.57
CA VAL A 293 -22.65 -6.82 -7.39
C VAL A 293 -21.27 -6.25 -7.64
N HIS A 294 -20.82 -5.37 -6.76
CA HIS A 294 -19.45 -4.90 -6.73
C HIS A 294 -18.58 -5.90 -5.98
N LEU A 295 -17.48 -6.31 -6.60
CA LEU A 295 -16.48 -7.21 -6.06
C LEU A 295 -15.22 -6.43 -5.71
N LEU A 296 -14.69 -6.68 -4.51
CA LEU A 296 -13.35 -6.33 -4.08
C LEU A 296 -12.62 -7.60 -3.65
N LEU A 297 -11.52 -7.93 -4.30
CA LEU A 297 -10.62 -9.03 -3.95
C LEU A 297 -9.24 -8.48 -3.64
N THR A 298 -8.70 -8.85 -2.48
CA THR A 298 -7.31 -8.58 -2.09
C THR A 298 -6.59 -9.90 -1.88
N ASP A 299 -5.45 -10.05 -2.56
CA ASP A 299 -4.57 -11.21 -2.48
C ASP A 299 -3.17 -10.75 -2.04
N ASP A 300 -2.71 -11.21 -0.87
CA ASP A 300 -1.39 -10.89 -0.31
C ASP A 300 -0.37 -12.04 -0.46
N GLY A 301 -0.68 -13.04 -1.30
CA GLY A 301 0.13 -14.22 -1.53
C GLY A 301 -0.03 -15.32 -0.46
N SER A 302 -0.59 -15.00 0.71
CA SER A 302 -0.87 -15.95 1.79
C SER A 302 -2.36 -16.07 2.10
N THR A 303 -3.13 -15.02 1.83
CA THR A 303 -4.55 -14.88 2.11
C THR A 303 -5.24 -14.23 0.92
N ILE A 304 -6.40 -14.76 0.56
CA ILE A 304 -7.32 -14.11 -0.36
C ILE A 304 -8.54 -13.66 0.44
N SER A 305 -8.80 -12.36 0.40
CA SER A 305 -9.98 -11.74 1.01
C SER A 305 -10.91 -11.26 -0.10
N VAL A 306 -12.18 -11.63 -0.01
CA VAL A 306 -13.21 -11.26 -0.98
C VAL A 306 -14.34 -10.55 -0.25
N THR A 307 -14.76 -9.43 -0.81
CA THR A 307 -15.95 -8.69 -0.41
C THR A 307 -16.85 -8.54 -1.63
N LEU A 308 -18.11 -8.94 -1.49
CA LEU A 308 -19.16 -8.78 -2.49
C LEU A 308 -20.22 -7.86 -1.92
N THR A 309 -20.57 -6.81 -2.65
CA THR A 309 -21.56 -5.82 -2.22
C THR A 309 -22.64 -5.71 -3.28
N ASN A 310 -23.88 -6.08 -2.96
CA ASN A 310 -25.00 -5.78 -3.84
C ASN A 310 -25.18 -4.25 -3.89
N THR A 311 -25.10 -3.67 -5.09
CA THR A 311 -24.98 -2.22 -5.30
C THR A 311 -26.26 -1.44 -5.00
N VAL A 312 -27.41 -2.12 -4.95
CA VAL A 312 -28.72 -1.50 -4.69
C VAL A 312 -29.09 -1.64 -3.22
N THR A 313 -29.01 -2.87 -2.69
CA THR A 313 -29.40 -3.17 -1.31
C THR A 313 -28.29 -2.86 -0.29
N ASN A 314 -27.04 -2.69 -0.74
CA ASN A 314 -25.84 -2.54 0.09
C ASN A 314 -25.59 -3.72 1.04
N VAL A 315 -26.19 -4.88 0.77
CA VAL A 315 -25.90 -6.12 1.50
C VAL A 315 -24.49 -6.57 1.13
N VAL A 316 -23.69 -6.93 2.14
CA VAL A 316 -22.30 -7.34 1.99
C VAL A 316 -22.13 -8.82 2.35
N ASN A 317 -21.43 -9.57 1.49
CA ASN A 317 -20.91 -10.90 1.77
C ASN A 317 -19.38 -10.86 1.72
N ALA A 318 -18.73 -11.12 2.85
CA ALA A 318 -17.27 -11.14 2.93
C ALA A 318 -16.76 -12.49 3.46
N PHE A 319 -15.64 -12.94 2.92
CA PHE A 319 -14.92 -14.12 3.38
C PHE A 319 -13.44 -14.02 3.04
N SER A 320 -12.64 -14.79 3.78
CA SER A 320 -11.21 -14.92 3.52
C SER A 320 -10.78 -16.38 3.60
N ILE A 321 -9.73 -16.71 2.86
CA ILE A 321 -9.15 -18.04 2.82
C ILE A 321 -7.64 -17.90 2.81
N ASN A 322 -6.98 -18.69 3.66
CA ASN A 322 -5.54 -18.78 3.66
C ASN A 322 -5.11 -19.74 2.56
N ASP A 323 -4.33 -19.24 1.61
CA ASP A 323 -3.76 -20.02 0.52
C ASP A 323 -2.37 -19.50 0.15
N MET A 324 -1.37 -20.37 0.31
CA MET A 324 0.03 -20.07 0.01
C MET A 324 0.48 -20.57 -1.38
N ARG A 325 -0.43 -21.13 -2.19
CA ARG A 325 -0.08 -21.61 -3.53
C ARG A 325 0.18 -20.41 -4.42
N SER A 326 1.43 -20.26 -4.84
CA SER A 326 1.80 -19.31 -5.88
C SER A 326 1.88 -20.05 -7.21
N SER A 327 1.04 -19.66 -8.15
CA SER A 327 1.12 -20.07 -9.55
C SER A 327 1.07 -18.82 -10.42
N GLY A 328 1.88 -18.77 -11.48
CA GLY A 328 1.87 -17.71 -12.49
C GLY A 328 1.76 -16.26 -11.99
N GLY A 329 1.01 -15.41 -12.70
CA GLY A 329 0.96 -13.98 -12.45
C GLY A 329 0.03 -13.18 -13.36
N TYR A 330 -1.03 -13.77 -13.91
CA TYR A 330 -2.09 -12.98 -14.55
C TYR A 330 -3.41 -13.12 -13.79
N VAL A 331 -4.32 -12.21 -14.14
CA VAL A 331 -5.73 -12.19 -13.72
C VAL A 331 -6.61 -12.49 -14.92
N ALA A 332 -7.67 -13.28 -14.74
CA ALA A 332 -8.58 -13.67 -15.80
C ALA A 332 -10.05 -13.60 -15.36
N PHE A 333 -10.90 -13.15 -16.27
CA PHE A 333 -12.35 -13.00 -16.10
C PHE A 333 -13.06 -13.89 -17.12
N SER A 334 -13.97 -14.75 -16.67
CA SER A 334 -14.78 -15.58 -17.56
C SER A 334 -16.19 -15.78 -17.01
N THR A 335 -17.12 -16.14 -17.89
CA THR A 335 -18.52 -16.39 -17.56
C THR A 335 -19.06 -17.63 -18.29
N SER A 336 -20.16 -18.18 -17.80
CA SER A 336 -20.95 -19.15 -18.57
C SER A 336 -21.51 -18.46 -19.82
N ALA A 337 -21.67 -19.21 -20.91
CA ALA A 337 -22.22 -18.65 -22.14
C ALA A 337 -23.60 -18.02 -21.87
N ASN A 338 -23.72 -16.73 -22.20
CA ASN A 338 -24.98 -15.96 -22.31
C ASN A 338 -25.63 -15.35 -21.06
N GLY A 339 -24.85 -14.75 -20.14
CA GLY A 339 -25.45 -13.57 -19.48
C GLY A 339 -24.75 -12.94 -18.30
N ALA A 340 -23.85 -13.63 -17.60
CA ALA A 340 -23.03 -12.93 -16.62
C ALA A 340 -22.02 -12.03 -17.35
N ARG A 341 -21.83 -10.82 -16.83
CA ARG A 341 -20.95 -9.80 -17.41
C ARG A 341 -20.04 -9.21 -16.36
N TRP A 342 -18.77 -9.03 -16.72
CA TRP A 342 -17.78 -8.31 -15.93
C TRP A 342 -17.61 -6.90 -16.49
N ASP A 343 -17.63 -5.91 -15.62
CA ASP A 343 -17.50 -4.50 -15.99
C ASP A 343 -16.70 -3.73 -14.92
N ASN A 344 -16.31 -2.47 -15.20
CA ASN A 344 -15.58 -1.59 -14.28
C ASN A 344 -14.39 -2.28 -13.58
N ILE A 345 -13.59 -3.00 -14.36
CA ILE A 345 -12.45 -3.76 -13.85
C ILE A 345 -11.34 -2.78 -13.48
N SER A 346 -10.79 -2.93 -12.28
CA SER A 346 -9.57 -2.27 -11.82
C SER A 346 -8.64 -3.29 -11.16
N ILE A 347 -7.39 -3.34 -11.58
CA ILE A 347 -6.37 -4.24 -11.06
C ILE A 347 -5.16 -3.41 -10.66
N THR A 348 -4.81 -3.49 -9.38
CA THR A 348 -3.79 -2.64 -8.75
C THR A 348 -2.69 -3.52 -8.15
N HIS A 349 -1.44 -3.24 -8.51
CA HIS A 349 -0.27 -4.01 -8.06
C HIS A 349 1.03 -3.17 -8.19
N ASN A 350 1.95 -3.24 -7.22
CA ASN A 350 3.16 -2.39 -7.22
C ASN A 350 4.24 -2.79 -8.27
N ASN A 351 3.98 -3.81 -9.10
CA ASN A 351 4.91 -4.27 -10.13
C ASN A 351 4.17 -4.64 -11.42
N LEU A 352 3.44 -3.71 -12.05
CA LEU A 352 2.89 -3.94 -13.39
C LEU A 352 3.99 -3.76 -14.44
N THR A 353 4.76 -4.82 -14.69
CA THR A 353 5.73 -4.83 -15.79
C THR A 353 5.05 -5.33 -17.07
N GLY A 354 5.17 -4.58 -18.18
CA GLY A 354 4.74 -5.04 -19.51
C GLY A 354 3.69 -4.19 -20.24
N LYS A 355 3.57 -2.89 -19.93
CA LYS A 355 2.87 -1.92 -20.79
C LYS A 355 3.65 -1.64 -22.07
#